data_AF-A0A0C3MF46-F1
#
_entry.id   AF-A0A0C3MF46-F1
#
_cell.length_a   1.000
_cell.length_b   1.000
_cell.length_c   1.000
_cell.angle_alpha   90.00
_cell.angle_beta   90.00
_cell.angle_gamma   90.00
#
_symmetry.space_group_name_H-M   'P 1'
#
loop_
_entity.id
_entity.type
_entity.pdbx_description
1 polymer ?
#
loop_
_entity_poly.entity_id
_entity_poly.type
_entity_poly.pdbx_seq_one_letter_code
_entity_poly.pdbx_strand_id
1 'polypeptide(L)'
;MSSSTTSSTVFSVPPSPTPSCSSSLPDVSDDQVTFLLPDIIEYCPFELKVNPHFKAASAESDAWFDSFDIHKGAKYTEFHRAKFGLLTAMSYPEASYTHLRNCCDFMSWLFAFDDLTDDGGLRENIEGSKKAAWIMMQALKYPKTFKTEFKVGETLRSFWERACETASEGTQRRFIETTQLYVDAICRQVVNRRHDEIPTIETFVKLRRDTSAVKLVFALVEYSLNLDLPDEVFEDPMIQSLEEGANDILTWANDMYSFNVEQSKGDTQNLVVIAMNELGLDVQGAVDYVGDMIRQRIDQYVMEKYCVPSWGEEVDAQVAKYVEGLESWVIGVLHWSFDSERYFGAEHEQIKKDRIVTLLPVDTSMLPPPDSTVVEDDVPEDELFQEEKEVAPVVLEAASPAPSPMVVADEKPTSPSWSSLLPSSTSTYLTVATVLFPPMLAVSLRFFDLC
;
A
#
# COMPACT_ATOMS: atom_id res chain seq x y z
N MET A 1 1.79 105.17 27.63
CA MET A 1 2.40 103.83 27.75
C MET A 1 1.31 102.80 27.46
N SER A 2 1.49 102.12 26.33
CA SER A 2 1.02 100.77 25.95
C SER A 2 -0.43 100.36 26.21
N SER A 3 -1.21 100.41 25.13
CA SER A 3 -2.43 99.64 24.87
C SER A 3 -2.10 98.47 23.92
N SER A 4 -2.64 97.28 24.15
CA SER A 4 -2.92 96.33 23.05
C SER A 4 -3.84 95.18 23.47
N THR A 5 -4.98 95.15 22.78
CA THR A 5 -5.94 94.08 22.52
C THR A 5 -5.37 93.06 21.52
N THR A 6 -5.78 91.78 21.61
CA THR A 6 -5.95 90.79 20.50
C THR A 6 -6.62 89.55 21.10
N SER A 7 -7.85 89.16 20.77
CA SER A 7 -8.50 88.79 19.50
C SER A 7 -8.12 87.40 18.97
N SER A 8 -9.13 86.53 18.97
CA SER A 8 -9.24 85.23 18.31
C SER A 8 -8.93 85.33 16.81
N THR A 9 -8.32 84.28 16.25
CA THR A 9 -8.29 84.07 14.80
C THR A 9 -8.38 82.58 14.48
N VAL A 10 -9.37 82.28 13.64
CA VAL A 10 -9.73 80.99 13.06
C VAL A 10 -8.63 80.53 12.10
N PHE A 11 -8.22 79.26 12.18
CA PHE A 11 -7.36 78.63 11.17
C PHE A 11 -8.15 77.64 10.31
N SER A 12 -7.97 77.80 9.01
CA SER A 12 -8.66 77.16 7.89
C SER A 12 -8.34 75.67 7.73
N VAL A 13 -9.33 74.91 7.27
CA VAL A 13 -9.23 73.50 6.87
C VAL A 13 -8.61 73.40 5.47
N PRO A 14 -7.57 72.58 5.24
CA PRO A 14 -7.06 72.29 3.90
C PRO A 14 -7.96 71.27 3.15
N PRO A 15 -8.02 71.32 1.81
CA PRO A 15 -8.90 70.45 1.03
C PRO A 15 -8.40 68.99 1.02
N SER A 16 -9.34 68.06 1.07
CA SER A 16 -9.10 66.62 0.95
C SER A 16 -8.47 66.25 -0.40
N PRO A 17 -7.44 65.38 -0.45
CA PRO A 17 -6.95 64.84 -1.70
C PRO A 17 -7.97 63.83 -2.25
N THR A 18 -8.43 64.08 -3.47
CA THR A 18 -9.13 63.11 -4.32
C THR A 18 -8.23 61.89 -4.59
N PRO A 19 -8.76 60.65 -4.52
CA PRO A 19 -7.98 59.47 -4.86
C PRO A 19 -7.81 59.39 -6.38
N SER A 20 -6.60 59.63 -6.88
CA SER A 20 -6.22 59.21 -8.22
C SER A 20 -6.08 57.69 -8.23
N CYS A 21 -7.03 57.02 -8.85
CA CYS A 21 -6.95 55.61 -9.18
C CYS A 21 -5.78 55.38 -10.15
N SER A 22 -4.62 54.98 -9.62
CA SER A 22 -3.59 54.30 -10.41
C SER A 22 -3.67 52.82 -10.07
N SER A 23 -4.46 52.09 -10.86
CA SER A 23 -4.45 50.64 -10.91
C SER A 23 -3.13 50.18 -11.54
N SER A 24 -2.08 50.13 -10.73
CA SER A 24 -0.96 49.24 -10.97
C SER A 24 -1.00 48.22 -9.83
N LEU A 25 -1.63 47.08 -10.11
CA LEU A 25 -1.44 45.87 -9.33
C LEU A 25 0.08 45.68 -9.16
N PRO A 26 0.57 45.37 -7.95
CA PRO A 26 1.97 44.98 -7.81
C PRO A 26 2.22 43.81 -8.76
N ASP A 27 3.32 43.91 -9.50
CA ASP A 27 3.88 42.84 -10.31
C ASP A 27 4.11 41.66 -9.35
N VAL A 28 3.17 40.70 -9.34
CA VAL A 28 3.32 39.46 -8.59
C VAL A 28 4.44 38.73 -9.31
N SER A 29 5.62 38.66 -8.69
CA SER A 29 6.63 37.72 -9.16
C SER A 29 5.97 36.35 -9.17
N ASP A 30 5.99 35.72 -10.34
CA ASP A 30 5.53 34.36 -10.60
C ASP A 30 6.51 33.37 -9.94
N ASP A 31 6.77 33.56 -8.64
CA ASP A 31 7.63 32.69 -7.85
C ASP A 31 6.84 31.41 -7.61
N GLN A 32 6.97 30.50 -8.57
CA GLN A 32 6.41 29.17 -8.51
C GLN A 32 6.86 28.51 -7.19
N VAL A 33 5.90 28.17 -6.33
CA VAL A 33 6.19 27.59 -5.01
C VAL A 33 6.90 26.27 -5.22
N THR A 34 8.07 26.10 -4.60
CA THR A 34 8.84 24.86 -4.63
C THR A 34 9.05 24.35 -3.20
N PHE A 35 9.23 23.05 -3.06
CA PHE A 35 9.59 22.42 -1.79
C PHE A 35 10.64 21.32 -2.03
N LEU A 36 11.44 21.05 -1.01
CA LEU A 36 12.51 20.06 -1.01
C LEU A 36 12.02 18.78 -0.31
N LEU A 37 12.14 17.64 -1.00
CA LEU A 37 11.89 16.32 -0.43
C LEU A 37 13.08 15.88 0.46
N PRO A 38 12.80 15.29 1.64
CA PRO A 38 13.77 14.57 2.44
C PRO A 38 14.38 13.40 1.66
N ASP A 39 15.65 13.11 1.89
CA ASP A 39 16.33 11.97 1.26
C ASP A 39 16.09 10.67 2.04
N ILE A 40 14.88 10.13 1.94
CA ILE A 40 14.52 8.89 2.66
C ILE A 40 15.43 7.73 2.27
N ILE A 41 15.81 7.66 0.99
CA ILE A 41 16.66 6.59 0.46
C ILE A 41 18.04 6.61 1.13
N GLU A 42 18.63 7.79 1.37
CA GLU A 42 19.97 7.92 1.97
C GLU A 42 20.06 7.29 3.36
N TYR A 43 19.03 7.42 4.18
CA TYR A 43 19.04 6.92 5.57
C TYR A 43 18.23 5.64 5.78
N CYS A 44 17.52 5.14 4.77
CA CYS A 44 16.87 3.84 4.82
C CYS A 44 17.95 2.74 4.76
N PRO A 45 18.07 1.86 5.78
CA PRO A 45 19.17 0.89 5.85
C PRO A 45 18.93 -0.36 4.98
N PHE A 46 17.79 -0.47 4.31
CA PHE A 46 17.40 -1.64 3.55
C PHE A 46 18.05 -1.66 2.17
N GLU A 47 18.49 -2.83 1.72
CA GLU A 47 19.15 -2.99 0.43
C GLU A 47 18.10 -3.14 -0.70
N LEU A 48 18.19 -2.29 -1.73
CA LEU A 48 17.38 -2.48 -2.93
C LEU A 48 17.87 -3.69 -3.73
N LYS A 49 16.98 -4.66 -3.93
CA LYS A 49 17.15 -5.76 -4.88
C LYS A 49 16.08 -5.64 -5.96
N VAL A 50 16.35 -6.19 -7.16
CA VAL A 50 15.38 -6.25 -8.25
C VAL A 50 15.34 -7.68 -8.79
N ASN A 51 14.15 -8.26 -8.87
CA ASN A 51 13.97 -9.62 -9.35
C ASN A 51 14.51 -9.79 -10.79
N PRO A 52 15.37 -10.78 -11.08
CA PRO A 52 15.95 -10.98 -12.40
C PRO A 52 14.91 -11.31 -13.49
N HIS A 53 13.73 -11.78 -13.09
CA HIS A 53 12.63 -12.12 -14.00
C HIS A 53 11.76 -10.93 -14.41
N PHE A 54 12.00 -9.74 -13.86
CA PHE A 54 11.18 -8.53 -14.03
C PHE A 54 10.69 -8.30 -15.46
N LYS A 55 11.60 -8.28 -16.44
CA LYS A 55 11.26 -7.90 -17.82
C LYS A 55 10.20 -8.80 -18.45
N ALA A 56 10.33 -10.11 -18.25
CA ALA A 56 9.41 -11.09 -18.82
C ALA A 56 8.08 -11.11 -18.04
N ALA A 57 8.15 -11.17 -16.71
CA ALA A 57 6.97 -11.20 -15.84
C ALA A 57 6.11 -9.93 -16.00
N SER A 58 6.72 -8.74 -16.07
CA SER A 58 6.00 -7.48 -16.29
C SER A 58 5.32 -7.46 -17.65
N ALA A 59 6.03 -7.78 -18.74
CA ALA A 59 5.46 -7.72 -20.08
C ALA A 59 4.28 -8.69 -20.26
N GLU A 60 4.36 -9.88 -19.66
CA GLU A 60 3.23 -10.82 -19.66
C GLU A 60 2.07 -10.34 -18.77
N SER A 61 2.34 -9.60 -17.70
CA SER A 61 1.34 -8.93 -16.84
C SER A 61 0.58 -7.86 -17.58
N ASP A 62 1.32 -6.99 -18.24
CA ASP A 62 0.80 -5.90 -19.02
C ASP A 62 -0.11 -6.45 -20.13
N ALA A 63 0.35 -7.47 -20.87
CA ALA A 63 -0.46 -8.11 -21.91
C ALA A 63 -1.73 -8.80 -21.37
N TRP A 64 -1.64 -9.48 -20.21
CA TRP A 64 -2.79 -10.09 -19.56
C TRP A 64 -3.80 -9.03 -19.11
N PHE A 65 -3.35 -7.99 -18.41
CA PHE A 65 -4.20 -6.94 -17.87
C PHE A 65 -4.87 -6.14 -18.99
N ASP A 66 -4.12 -5.80 -20.04
CA ASP A 66 -4.62 -5.09 -21.23
C ASP A 66 -5.72 -5.87 -21.95
N SER A 67 -5.72 -7.21 -21.90
CA SER A 67 -6.74 -8.05 -22.52
C SER A 67 -8.15 -7.84 -21.94
N PHE A 68 -8.25 -7.31 -20.72
CA PHE A 68 -9.52 -6.96 -20.09
C PHE A 68 -10.08 -5.61 -20.55
N ASP A 69 -9.28 -4.78 -21.24
CA ASP A 69 -9.71 -3.50 -21.79
C ASP A 69 -10.30 -2.56 -20.70
N ILE A 70 -9.61 -2.49 -19.54
CA ILE A 70 -9.99 -1.65 -18.38
C ILE A 70 -9.62 -0.19 -18.64
N HIS A 71 -8.36 0.08 -19.00
CA HIS A 71 -7.86 1.43 -19.28
C HIS A 71 -7.77 1.72 -20.77
N LYS A 72 -8.09 2.95 -21.17
CA LYS A 72 -8.07 3.44 -22.56
C LYS A 72 -7.42 4.82 -22.65
N GLY A 73 -6.93 5.17 -23.84
CA GLY A 73 -6.46 6.52 -24.15
C GLY A 73 -5.34 7.00 -23.21
N ALA A 74 -5.51 8.18 -22.61
CA ALA A 74 -4.53 8.77 -21.71
C ALA A 74 -4.26 7.89 -20.48
N LYS A 75 -5.32 7.34 -19.85
CA LYS A 75 -5.19 6.50 -18.65
C LYS A 75 -4.41 5.21 -18.92
N TYR A 76 -4.58 4.62 -20.11
CA TYR A 76 -3.76 3.49 -20.54
C TYR A 76 -2.26 3.84 -20.54
N THR A 77 -1.92 5.00 -21.13
CA THR A 77 -0.53 5.45 -21.23
C THR A 77 0.06 5.78 -19.85
N GLU A 78 -0.72 6.46 -19.01
CA GLU A 78 -0.35 6.80 -17.63
C GLU A 78 -0.10 5.54 -16.79
N PHE A 79 -1.00 4.56 -16.88
CA PHE A 79 -0.90 3.29 -16.16
C PHE A 79 0.39 2.53 -16.50
N HIS A 80 0.75 2.46 -17.78
CA HIS A 80 2.00 1.81 -18.21
C HIS A 80 3.26 2.60 -17.82
N ARG A 81 3.19 3.94 -17.79
CA ARG A 81 4.29 4.80 -17.32
C ARG A 81 4.56 4.71 -15.81
N ALA A 82 3.57 4.23 -15.05
CA ALA A 82 3.75 3.93 -13.64
C ALA A 82 4.65 2.70 -13.40
N LYS A 83 4.93 1.86 -14.42
CA LYS A 83 5.88 0.73 -14.33
C LYS A 83 5.58 -0.21 -13.13
N PHE A 84 4.33 -0.62 -12.94
CA PHE A 84 3.95 -1.44 -11.77
C PHE A 84 4.66 -2.80 -11.69
N GLY A 85 5.08 -3.38 -12.82
CA GLY A 85 5.95 -4.55 -12.79
C GLY A 85 7.33 -4.26 -12.18
N LEU A 86 7.85 -3.04 -12.30
CA LEU A 86 9.13 -2.65 -11.69
C LEU A 86 8.99 -2.57 -10.16
N LEU A 87 7.91 -1.93 -9.68
CA LEU A 87 7.55 -1.94 -8.26
C LEU A 87 7.48 -3.37 -7.75
N THR A 88 6.73 -4.23 -8.44
CA THR A 88 6.56 -5.63 -8.05
C THR A 88 7.92 -6.36 -7.98
N ALA A 89 8.81 -6.14 -8.95
CA ALA A 89 10.13 -6.77 -8.97
C ALA A 89 11.08 -6.24 -7.88
N MET A 90 10.93 -5.00 -7.45
CA MET A 90 11.67 -4.43 -6.32
C MET A 90 11.13 -4.95 -4.98
N SER A 91 9.81 -5.13 -4.87
CA SER A 91 9.15 -5.58 -3.65
C SER A 91 9.22 -7.09 -3.42
N TYR A 92 9.32 -7.90 -4.48
CA TYR A 92 9.45 -9.36 -4.41
C TYR A 92 10.73 -9.87 -5.12
N PRO A 93 11.91 -9.42 -4.67
CA PRO A 93 13.17 -9.61 -5.40
C PRO A 93 13.60 -11.08 -5.51
N GLU A 94 13.17 -11.92 -4.57
CA GLU A 94 13.56 -13.34 -4.48
C GLU A 94 12.46 -14.30 -4.93
N ALA A 95 11.31 -13.78 -5.38
CA ALA A 95 10.23 -14.60 -5.90
C ALA A 95 10.66 -15.41 -7.13
N SER A 96 10.14 -16.64 -7.23
CA SER A 96 10.24 -17.41 -8.48
C SER A 96 9.56 -16.67 -9.63
N TYR A 97 9.92 -17.02 -10.88
CA TYR A 97 9.24 -16.47 -12.06
C TYR A 97 7.71 -16.54 -11.95
N THR A 98 7.18 -17.71 -11.59
CA THR A 98 5.75 -17.98 -11.52
C THR A 98 5.08 -17.10 -10.46
N HIS A 99 5.67 -17.00 -9.27
CA HIS A 99 5.11 -16.18 -8.20
C HIS A 99 5.21 -14.68 -8.51
N LEU A 100 6.36 -14.22 -9.02
CA LEU A 100 6.53 -12.82 -9.42
C LEU A 100 5.50 -12.43 -10.48
N ARG A 101 5.33 -13.27 -11.51
CA ARG A 101 4.34 -13.04 -12.57
C ARG A 101 2.96 -12.86 -11.98
N ASN A 102 2.55 -13.70 -11.05
CA ASN A 102 1.23 -13.60 -10.41
C ASN A 102 1.13 -12.35 -9.51
N CYS A 103 2.19 -12.00 -8.77
CA CYS A 103 2.25 -10.75 -8.02
C CYS A 103 2.14 -9.50 -8.91
N CYS A 104 2.67 -9.53 -10.15
CA CYS A 104 2.49 -8.44 -11.10
C CYS A 104 1.01 -8.29 -11.50
N ASP A 105 0.28 -9.39 -11.68
CA ASP A 105 -1.16 -9.36 -11.99
C ASP A 105 -1.94 -8.69 -10.86
N PHE A 106 -1.62 -9.06 -9.61
CA PHE A 106 -2.20 -8.43 -8.43
C PHE A 106 -1.90 -6.93 -8.37
N MET A 107 -0.65 -6.54 -8.68
CA MET A 107 -0.27 -5.13 -8.68
C MET A 107 -1.08 -4.31 -9.69
N SER A 108 -1.23 -4.84 -10.91
CA SER A 108 -2.06 -4.17 -11.93
C SER A 108 -3.53 -4.09 -11.51
N TRP A 109 -4.07 -5.15 -10.89
CA TRP A 109 -5.41 -5.10 -10.32
C TRP A 109 -5.53 -4.04 -9.22
N LEU A 110 -4.58 -4.01 -8.28
CA LEU A 110 -4.61 -3.15 -7.11
C LEU A 110 -4.70 -1.67 -7.52
N PHE A 111 -3.80 -1.22 -8.39
CA PHE A 111 -3.81 0.17 -8.85
C PHE A 111 -4.99 0.49 -9.77
N ALA A 112 -5.54 -0.48 -10.49
CA ALA A 112 -6.76 -0.26 -11.27
C ALA A 112 -8.01 -0.13 -10.38
N PHE A 113 -8.04 -0.81 -9.24
CA PHE A 113 -9.10 -0.62 -8.27
C PHE A 113 -8.94 0.71 -7.51
N ASP A 114 -7.71 1.04 -7.11
CA ASP A 114 -7.33 2.33 -6.51
C ASP A 114 -7.76 3.50 -7.39
N ASP A 115 -7.48 3.45 -8.70
CA ASP A 115 -7.92 4.45 -9.67
C ASP A 115 -9.46 4.61 -9.70
N LEU A 116 -10.22 3.51 -9.52
CA LEU A 116 -11.68 3.57 -9.47
C LEU A 116 -12.20 4.21 -8.18
N THR A 117 -11.53 3.97 -7.05
CA THR A 117 -11.92 4.44 -5.72
C THR A 117 -11.44 5.85 -5.44
N ASP A 118 -10.37 6.32 -6.06
CA ASP A 118 -9.79 7.64 -5.78
C ASP A 118 -10.13 8.68 -6.83
N ASP A 119 -10.06 8.34 -8.12
CA ASP A 119 -10.33 9.27 -9.24
C ASP A 119 -11.57 8.86 -10.06
N GLY A 120 -12.18 7.72 -9.75
CA GLY A 120 -13.17 7.07 -10.61
C GLY A 120 -14.60 7.09 -10.09
N GLY A 121 -15.44 6.31 -10.76
CA GLY A 121 -16.89 6.26 -10.48
C GLY A 121 -17.28 5.65 -9.12
N LEU A 122 -16.32 5.20 -8.31
CA LEU A 122 -16.56 4.71 -6.95
C LEU A 122 -16.26 5.76 -5.88
N ARG A 123 -15.50 6.82 -6.18
CA ARG A 123 -15.00 7.81 -5.20
C ARG A 123 -16.05 8.32 -4.21
N GLU A 124 -17.24 8.65 -4.72
CA GLU A 124 -18.36 9.21 -3.95
C GLU A 124 -19.62 8.30 -3.97
N ASN A 125 -19.48 7.12 -4.55
CA ASN A 125 -20.58 6.19 -4.79
C ASN A 125 -20.56 5.05 -3.77
N ILE A 126 -21.25 5.25 -2.65
CA ILE A 126 -21.34 4.30 -1.54
C ILE A 126 -21.88 2.94 -2.03
N GLU A 127 -22.98 2.92 -2.75
CA GLU A 127 -23.61 1.68 -3.22
C GLU A 127 -22.76 0.96 -4.27
N GLY A 128 -22.10 1.72 -5.15
CA GLY A 128 -21.10 1.19 -6.08
C GLY A 128 -19.93 0.53 -5.36
N SER A 129 -19.43 1.18 -4.31
CA SER A 129 -18.30 0.69 -3.51
C SER A 129 -18.66 -0.58 -2.73
N LYS A 130 -19.84 -0.61 -2.08
CA LYS A 130 -20.37 -1.82 -1.43
C LYS A 130 -20.53 -2.98 -2.42
N LYS A 131 -21.05 -2.70 -3.62
CA LYS A 131 -21.19 -3.72 -4.67
C LYS A 131 -19.83 -4.22 -5.16
N ALA A 132 -18.85 -3.33 -5.35
CA ALA A 132 -17.49 -3.70 -5.73
C ALA A 132 -16.83 -4.58 -4.66
N ALA A 133 -16.93 -4.19 -3.38
CA ALA A 133 -16.46 -4.96 -2.24
C ALA A 133 -17.06 -6.37 -2.21
N TRP A 134 -18.38 -6.48 -2.38
CA TRP A 134 -19.05 -7.77 -2.46
C TRP A 134 -18.53 -8.62 -3.63
N ILE A 135 -18.39 -8.04 -4.83
CA ILE A 135 -17.86 -8.74 -6.02
C ILE A 135 -16.45 -9.28 -5.74
N MET A 136 -15.59 -8.49 -5.09
CA MET A 136 -14.24 -8.92 -4.74
C MET A 136 -14.25 -10.11 -3.80
N MET A 137 -15.04 -10.05 -2.73
CA MET A 137 -15.11 -11.15 -1.78
C MET A 137 -15.70 -12.42 -2.40
N GLN A 138 -16.65 -12.30 -3.34
CA GLN A 138 -17.14 -13.48 -4.08
C GLN A 138 -16.08 -14.04 -5.04
N ALA A 139 -15.32 -13.18 -5.72
CA ALA A 139 -14.20 -13.59 -6.58
C ALA A 139 -13.13 -14.36 -5.79
N LEU A 140 -12.86 -13.96 -4.54
CA LEU A 140 -11.91 -14.65 -3.69
C LEU A 140 -12.43 -15.94 -3.06
N LYS A 141 -13.71 -15.98 -2.65
CA LYS A 141 -14.34 -17.17 -2.03
C LYS A 141 -14.63 -18.27 -3.06
N TYR A 142 -14.96 -17.89 -4.29
CA TYR A 142 -15.40 -18.82 -5.33
C TYR A 142 -14.63 -18.60 -6.66
N PRO A 143 -13.28 -18.65 -6.66
CA PRO A 143 -12.48 -18.23 -7.81
C PRO A 143 -12.75 -19.03 -9.09
N LYS A 144 -13.20 -20.29 -8.96
CA LYS A 144 -13.47 -21.18 -10.11
C LYS A 144 -14.89 -21.07 -10.68
N THR A 145 -15.84 -20.53 -9.91
CA THR A 145 -17.27 -20.61 -10.25
C THR A 145 -17.95 -19.25 -10.31
N PHE A 146 -17.45 -18.25 -9.58
CA PHE A 146 -17.99 -16.89 -9.64
C PHE A 146 -17.74 -16.26 -11.00
N LYS A 147 -18.72 -15.48 -11.47
CA LYS A 147 -18.65 -14.76 -12.75
C LYS A 147 -19.12 -13.34 -12.53
N THR A 148 -18.43 -12.39 -13.16
CA THR A 148 -18.78 -10.98 -13.09
C THR A 148 -18.49 -10.28 -14.42
N GLU A 149 -19.32 -9.30 -14.77
CA GLU A 149 -19.05 -8.39 -15.87
C GLU A 149 -18.17 -7.20 -15.42
N PHE A 150 -17.97 -7.05 -14.11
CA PHE A 150 -17.08 -6.03 -13.57
C PHE A 150 -15.63 -6.45 -13.82
N LYS A 151 -15.02 -5.88 -14.87
CA LYS A 151 -13.69 -6.23 -15.36
C LYS A 151 -12.61 -6.24 -14.27
N VAL A 152 -12.60 -5.26 -13.37
CA VAL A 152 -11.66 -5.20 -12.23
C VAL A 152 -11.90 -6.37 -11.26
N GLY A 153 -13.15 -6.75 -11.00
CA GLY A 153 -13.47 -7.95 -10.23
C GLY A 153 -13.05 -9.25 -10.92
N GLU A 154 -13.18 -9.32 -12.26
CA GLU A 154 -12.75 -10.47 -13.04
C GLU A 154 -11.22 -10.62 -13.06
N THR A 155 -10.47 -9.52 -13.14
CA THR A 155 -9.00 -9.56 -13.02
C THR A 155 -8.54 -10.10 -11.66
N LEU A 156 -9.19 -9.70 -10.55
CA LEU A 156 -8.91 -10.25 -9.22
C LEU A 156 -9.18 -11.75 -9.18
N ARG A 157 -10.37 -12.17 -9.65
CA ARG A 157 -10.76 -13.58 -9.71
C ARG A 157 -9.74 -14.40 -10.49
N SER A 158 -9.34 -13.92 -11.67
CA SER A 158 -8.42 -14.60 -12.57
C SER A 158 -7.02 -14.74 -11.97
N PHE A 159 -6.48 -13.69 -11.34
CA PHE A 159 -5.24 -13.74 -10.58
C PHE A 159 -5.35 -14.74 -9.42
N TRP A 160 -6.41 -14.63 -8.62
CA TRP A 160 -6.56 -15.42 -7.40
C TRP A 160 -6.74 -16.91 -7.69
N GLU A 161 -7.47 -17.26 -8.75
CA GLU A 161 -7.59 -18.65 -9.22
C GLU A 161 -6.21 -19.29 -9.47
N ARG A 162 -5.28 -18.56 -10.09
CA ARG A 162 -3.90 -19.01 -10.30
C ARG A 162 -3.09 -19.03 -9.00
N ALA A 163 -3.27 -18.03 -8.14
CA ALA A 163 -2.57 -17.95 -6.85
C ALA A 163 -2.87 -19.18 -5.97
N CYS A 164 -4.14 -19.58 -5.91
CA CYS A 164 -4.60 -20.75 -5.14
C CYS A 164 -3.99 -22.09 -5.57
N GLU A 165 -3.35 -22.18 -6.74
CA GLU A 165 -2.66 -23.41 -7.17
C GLU A 165 -1.38 -23.67 -6.39
N THR A 166 -0.72 -22.62 -5.89
CA THR A 166 0.58 -22.73 -5.18
C THR A 166 0.60 -22.07 -3.82
N ALA A 167 -0.36 -21.21 -3.48
CA ALA A 167 -0.46 -20.59 -2.16
C ALA A 167 -0.82 -21.61 -1.07
N SER A 168 -0.14 -21.54 0.08
CA SER A 168 -0.49 -22.33 1.27
C SER A 168 -1.90 -21.98 1.78
N GLU A 169 -2.50 -22.87 2.58
CA GLU A 169 -3.80 -22.59 3.20
C GLU A 169 -3.75 -21.35 4.11
N GLY A 170 -2.63 -21.16 4.84
CA GLY A 170 -2.40 -20.01 5.69
C GLY A 170 -2.38 -18.69 4.90
N THR A 171 -1.59 -18.65 3.83
CA THR A 171 -1.54 -17.50 2.91
C THR A 171 -2.91 -17.20 2.29
N GLN A 172 -3.64 -18.24 1.86
CA GLN A 172 -4.97 -18.06 1.29
C GLN A 172 -5.95 -17.42 2.28
N ARG A 173 -5.97 -17.87 3.54
CA ARG A 173 -6.80 -17.23 4.58
C ARG A 173 -6.38 -15.80 4.83
N ARG A 174 -5.09 -15.54 5.08
CA ARG A 174 -4.55 -14.20 5.37
C ARG A 174 -4.85 -13.21 4.26
N PHE A 175 -4.71 -13.62 3.00
CA PHE A 175 -5.02 -12.74 1.86
C PHE A 175 -6.52 -12.42 1.77
N ILE A 176 -7.40 -13.38 2.03
CA ILE A 176 -8.86 -13.16 2.04
C ILE A 176 -9.26 -12.24 3.20
N GLU A 177 -8.71 -12.47 4.39
CA GLU A 177 -8.97 -11.66 5.60
C GLU A 177 -8.48 -10.22 5.43
N THR A 178 -7.24 -10.03 4.96
CA THR A 178 -6.69 -8.71 4.68
C THR A 178 -7.45 -7.99 3.57
N THR A 179 -7.93 -8.70 2.54
CA THR A 179 -8.81 -8.12 1.52
C THR A 179 -10.15 -7.66 2.10
N GLN A 180 -10.77 -8.45 3.00
CA GLN A 180 -12.01 -8.06 3.66
C GLN A 180 -11.82 -6.74 4.45
N LEU A 181 -10.76 -6.66 5.26
CA LEU A 181 -10.42 -5.45 6.01
C LEU A 181 -10.23 -4.24 5.08
N TYR A 182 -9.56 -4.41 3.95
CA TYR A 182 -9.33 -3.33 2.98
C TYR A 182 -10.64 -2.86 2.34
N VAL A 183 -11.50 -3.76 1.84
CA VAL A 183 -12.74 -3.33 1.19
C VAL A 183 -13.73 -2.69 2.16
N ASP A 184 -13.73 -3.13 3.43
CA ASP A 184 -14.49 -2.48 4.50
C ASP A 184 -13.93 -1.08 4.80
N ALA A 185 -12.60 -0.94 4.83
CA ALA A 185 -11.93 0.34 5.01
C ALA A 185 -12.24 1.35 3.90
N ILE A 186 -12.19 0.92 2.63
CA ILE A 186 -12.57 1.75 1.48
C ILE A 186 -14.04 2.18 1.57
N CYS A 187 -14.95 1.28 1.95
CA CYS A 187 -16.36 1.64 2.12
C CYS A 187 -16.57 2.72 3.20
N ARG A 188 -15.85 2.62 4.33
CA ARG A 188 -15.84 3.68 5.37
C ARG A 188 -15.27 5.00 4.84
N GLN A 189 -14.18 4.93 4.06
CA GLN A 189 -13.54 6.13 3.50
C GLN A 189 -14.48 6.91 2.57
N VAL A 190 -15.29 6.21 1.75
CA VAL A 190 -16.29 6.86 0.88
C VAL A 190 -17.36 7.61 1.68
N VAL A 191 -17.73 7.09 2.87
CA VAL A 191 -18.65 7.80 3.79
C VAL A 191 -17.96 9.03 4.38
N ASN A 192 -16.73 8.87 4.89
CA ASN A 192 -15.97 9.95 5.53
C ASN A 192 -15.70 11.13 4.59
N ARG A 193 -15.45 10.87 3.30
CA ARG A 193 -15.25 11.93 2.28
C ARG A 193 -16.44 12.89 2.15
N ARG A 194 -17.65 12.49 2.57
CA ARG A 194 -18.84 13.36 2.50
C ARG A 194 -18.92 14.39 3.63
N HIS A 195 -18.15 14.23 4.70
CA HIS A 195 -18.26 15.06 5.88
C HIS A 195 -17.32 16.29 5.86
N ASP A 196 -16.52 16.49 4.80
CA ASP A 196 -15.56 17.61 4.64
C ASP A 196 -14.62 17.85 5.84
N GLU A 197 -14.51 16.88 6.76
CA GLU A 197 -13.66 16.97 7.94
C GLU A 197 -12.26 16.41 7.63
N ILE A 198 -11.25 17.26 7.79
CA ILE A 198 -9.85 16.83 7.73
C ILE A 198 -9.53 16.15 9.08
N PRO A 199 -9.15 14.86 9.10
CA PRO A 199 -8.86 14.14 10.33
C PRO A 199 -7.58 14.66 11.01
N THR A 200 -7.40 14.33 12.29
CA THR A 200 -6.10 14.53 12.95
C THR A 200 -5.05 13.55 12.42
N ILE A 201 -3.78 13.88 12.54
CA ILE A 201 -2.62 13.04 12.21
C ILE A 201 -2.76 11.67 12.86
N GLU A 202 -3.07 11.61 14.17
CA GLU A 202 -3.23 10.35 14.89
C GLU A 202 -4.35 9.48 14.31
N THR A 203 -5.49 10.10 14.00
CA THR A 203 -6.66 9.41 13.43
C THR A 203 -6.35 8.91 12.03
N PHE A 204 -5.74 9.76 11.21
CA PHE A 204 -5.40 9.43 9.84
C PHE A 204 -4.36 8.32 9.75
N VAL A 205 -3.30 8.33 10.56
CA VAL A 205 -2.30 7.25 10.57
C VAL A 205 -2.95 5.89 10.81
N LYS A 206 -3.88 5.80 11.78
CA LYS A 206 -4.61 4.54 12.05
C LYS A 206 -5.48 4.12 10.88
N LEU A 207 -6.21 5.07 10.29
CA LEU A 207 -7.06 4.80 9.12
C LEU A 207 -6.23 4.38 7.90
N ARG A 208 -5.12 5.08 7.65
CA ARG A 208 -4.26 4.91 6.47
C ARG A 208 -3.69 3.50 6.38
N ARG A 209 -3.34 2.89 7.52
CA ARG A 209 -2.88 1.48 7.60
C ARG A 209 -3.88 0.47 7.02
N ASP A 210 -5.18 0.77 7.07
CA ASP A 210 -6.24 -0.09 6.56
C ASP A 210 -6.64 0.28 5.11
N THR A 211 -6.57 1.56 4.75
CA THR A 211 -6.96 2.03 3.41
C THR A 211 -5.84 1.93 2.36
N SER A 212 -4.59 1.71 2.77
CA SER A 212 -3.42 1.69 1.88
C SER A 212 -3.21 0.42 1.06
N ALA A 213 -4.02 -0.62 1.33
CA ALA A 213 -3.85 -1.98 0.80
C ALA A 213 -2.49 -2.66 1.13
N VAL A 214 -1.63 -2.07 1.96
CA VAL A 214 -0.30 -2.63 2.26
C VAL A 214 -0.39 -4.02 2.91
N LYS A 215 -1.41 -4.25 3.74
CA LYS A 215 -1.66 -5.56 4.35
C LYS A 215 -1.86 -6.67 3.30
N LEU A 216 -2.46 -6.36 2.15
CA LEU A 216 -2.69 -7.35 1.08
C LEU A 216 -1.36 -7.73 0.41
N VAL A 217 -0.49 -6.75 0.15
CA VAL A 217 0.81 -7.05 -0.45
C VAL A 217 1.75 -7.77 0.52
N PHE A 218 1.63 -7.52 1.82
CA PHE A 218 2.36 -8.28 2.84
C PHE A 218 1.89 -9.73 2.94
N ALA A 219 0.59 -10.01 2.81
CA ALA A 219 0.11 -11.39 2.68
C ALA A 219 0.72 -12.10 1.45
N LEU A 220 1.01 -11.38 0.37
CA LEU A 220 1.69 -11.92 -0.80
C LEU A 220 3.21 -12.07 -0.64
N VAL A 221 3.84 -11.53 0.41
CA VAL A 221 5.25 -11.85 0.71
C VAL A 221 5.38 -13.34 1.02
N GLU A 222 4.50 -13.87 1.87
CA GLU A 222 4.44 -15.29 2.23
C GLU A 222 4.26 -16.17 0.97
N TYR A 223 3.30 -15.80 0.11
CA TYR A 223 3.09 -16.43 -1.20
C TYR A 223 4.35 -16.41 -2.07
N SER A 224 4.96 -15.24 -2.22
CA SER A 224 6.02 -15.00 -3.19
C SER A 224 7.27 -15.85 -2.90
N LEU A 225 7.56 -16.01 -1.61
CA LEU A 225 8.71 -16.74 -1.08
C LEU A 225 8.39 -18.20 -0.74
N ASN A 226 7.14 -18.64 -0.95
CA ASN A 226 6.64 -19.97 -0.62
C ASN A 226 6.92 -20.34 0.85
N LEU A 227 6.59 -19.42 1.75
CA LEU A 227 6.69 -19.64 3.19
C LEU A 227 5.42 -20.37 3.69
N ASP A 228 5.58 -21.12 4.77
CA ASP A 228 4.50 -21.81 5.48
C ASP A 228 4.64 -21.50 6.97
N LEU A 229 4.29 -20.26 7.32
CA LEU A 229 4.42 -19.74 8.67
C LEU A 229 3.17 -20.06 9.49
N PRO A 230 3.32 -20.56 10.74
CA PRO A 230 2.18 -20.86 11.60
C PRO A 230 1.48 -19.56 12.03
N ASP A 231 0.18 -19.64 12.33
CA ASP A 231 -0.63 -18.46 12.69
C ASP A 231 -0.08 -17.74 13.93
N GLU A 232 0.51 -18.47 14.89
CA GLU A 232 1.12 -17.91 16.11
C GLU A 232 2.26 -16.91 15.83
N VAL A 233 2.89 -16.95 14.65
CA VAL A 233 3.87 -15.94 14.23
C VAL A 233 3.17 -14.62 13.91
N PHE A 234 2.07 -14.66 13.16
CA PHE A 234 1.31 -13.45 12.78
C PHE A 234 0.45 -12.90 13.92
N GLU A 235 0.13 -13.74 14.91
CA GLU A 235 -0.51 -13.32 16.16
C GLU A 235 0.47 -12.67 17.14
N ASP A 236 1.79 -12.81 16.93
CA ASP A 236 2.79 -12.23 17.82
C ASP A 236 2.84 -10.70 17.69
N PRO A 237 2.77 -9.96 18.82
CA PRO A 237 2.77 -8.50 18.80
C PRO A 237 3.99 -7.88 18.14
N MET A 238 5.16 -8.53 18.16
CA MET A 238 6.36 -7.98 17.54
C MET A 238 6.29 -8.07 16.01
N ILE A 239 5.75 -9.16 15.47
CA ILE A 239 5.54 -9.29 14.02
C ILE A 239 4.51 -8.26 13.55
N GLN A 240 3.41 -8.09 14.29
CA GLN A 240 2.41 -7.06 13.99
C GLN A 240 3.01 -5.65 14.06
N SER A 241 3.87 -5.36 15.05
CA SER A 241 4.57 -4.08 15.15
C SER A 241 5.48 -3.82 13.95
N LEU A 242 6.18 -4.83 13.45
CA LEU A 242 6.99 -4.72 12.24
C LEU A 242 6.12 -4.50 10.99
N GLU A 243 5.01 -5.23 10.83
CA GLU A 243 4.07 -5.00 9.73
C GLU A 243 3.50 -3.57 9.77
N GLU A 244 3.06 -3.09 10.93
CA GLU A 244 2.57 -1.72 11.08
C GLU A 244 3.66 -0.69 10.81
N GLY A 245 4.88 -0.90 11.33
CA GLY A 245 6.00 0.00 11.11
C GLY A 245 6.40 0.08 9.63
N ALA A 246 6.46 -1.05 8.93
CA ALA A 246 6.74 -1.07 7.49
C ALA A 246 5.61 -0.42 6.68
N ASN A 247 4.35 -0.65 7.06
CA ASN A 247 3.18 0.00 6.44
C ASN A 247 3.20 1.52 6.62
N ASP A 248 3.48 2.00 7.84
CA ASP A 248 3.64 3.41 8.13
C ASP A 248 4.72 4.06 7.26
N ILE A 249 5.93 3.48 7.22
CA ILE A 249 7.03 4.03 6.41
C ILE A 249 6.64 4.11 4.93
N LEU A 250 6.07 3.02 4.39
CA LEU A 250 5.68 2.92 3.00
C LEU A 250 4.58 3.95 2.66
N THR A 251 3.53 4.02 3.48
CA THR A 251 2.37 4.89 3.22
C THR A 251 2.69 6.36 3.43
N TRP A 252 3.46 6.72 4.45
CA TRP A 252 3.85 8.12 4.67
C TRP A 252 4.80 8.61 3.56
N ALA A 253 5.70 7.75 3.09
CA ALA A 253 6.53 8.07 1.93
C ALA A 253 5.68 8.22 0.66
N ASN A 254 4.69 7.34 0.46
CA ASN A 254 3.73 7.47 -0.63
C ASN A 254 2.99 8.81 -0.56
N ASP A 255 2.38 9.15 0.58
CA ASP A 255 1.66 10.41 0.78
C ASP A 255 2.57 11.63 0.48
N MET A 256 3.84 11.59 0.91
CA MET A 256 4.79 12.66 0.63
C MET A 256 5.14 12.79 -0.86
N TYR A 257 5.36 11.68 -1.56
CA TYR A 257 5.69 11.70 -2.98
C TYR A 257 4.47 11.99 -3.86
N SER A 258 3.28 11.52 -3.48
CA SER A 258 2.04 11.73 -4.20
C SER A 258 1.38 13.08 -3.91
N PHE A 259 1.75 13.74 -2.81
CA PHE A 259 1.18 15.01 -2.34
C PHE A 259 0.95 16.01 -3.46
N ASN A 260 1.95 16.27 -4.31
CA ASN A 260 1.84 17.32 -5.32
C ASN A 260 0.76 17.03 -6.37
N VAL A 261 0.59 15.75 -6.74
CA VAL A 261 -0.46 15.31 -7.66
C VAL A 261 -1.82 15.34 -6.96
N GLU A 262 -1.90 14.84 -5.73
CA GLU A 262 -3.15 14.73 -4.97
C GLU A 262 -3.72 16.10 -4.59
N GLN A 263 -2.88 17.01 -4.06
CA GLN A 263 -3.30 18.37 -3.74
C GLN A 263 -3.77 19.13 -4.98
N SER A 264 -3.18 18.85 -6.15
CA SER A 264 -3.61 19.49 -7.40
C SER A 264 -5.04 19.10 -7.80
N LYS A 265 -5.52 17.96 -7.29
CA LYS A 265 -6.91 17.50 -7.49
C LYS A 265 -7.83 17.88 -6.33
N GLY A 266 -7.31 18.55 -5.30
CA GLY A 266 -8.06 18.89 -4.09
C GLY A 266 -8.26 17.72 -3.13
N ASP A 267 -7.46 16.64 -3.21
CA ASP A 267 -7.56 15.56 -2.22
C ASP A 267 -6.95 16.00 -0.88
N THR A 268 -7.71 15.78 0.20
CA THR A 268 -7.35 16.14 1.57
C THR A 268 -6.93 14.92 2.40
N GLN A 269 -7.05 13.70 1.87
CA GLN A 269 -6.71 12.44 2.54
C GLN A 269 -5.22 12.10 2.34
N ASN A 270 -4.35 13.03 2.72
CA ASN A 270 -2.91 12.92 2.59
C ASN A 270 -2.21 13.48 3.84
N LEU A 271 -1.22 12.75 4.37
CA LEU A 271 -0.56 13.13 5.62
C LEU A 271 0.10 14.52 5.58
N VAL A 272 0.61 14.97 4.43
CA VAL A 272 1.19 16.32 4.27
C VAL A 272 0.10 17.38 4.42
N VAL A 273 -1.04 17.21 3.75
CA VAL A 273 -2.19 18.13 3.86
C VAL A 273 -2.70 18.19 5.29
N ILE A 274 -2.81 17.05 5.94
CA ILE A 274 -3.27 16.93 7.32
C ILE A 274 -2.29 17.61 8.29
N ALA A 275 -0.98 17.43 8.10
CA ALA A 275 0.03 18.11 8.90
C ALA A 275 0.01 19.64 8.70
N MET A 276 -0.19 20.12 7.47
CA MET A 276 -0.40 21.56 7.21
C MET A 276 -1.60 22.10 7.99
N ASN A 277 -2.72 21.36 7.98
CA ASN A 277 -3.97 21.77 8.64
C ASN A 277 -3.88 21.73 10.17
N GLU A 278 -3.45 20.61 10.76
CA GLU A 278 -3.44 20.42 12.22
C GLU A 278 -2.35 21.25 12.91
N LEU A 279 -1.17 21.35 12.29
CA LEU A 279 0.00 22.01 12.90
C LEU A 279 0.20 23.45 12.41
N GLY A 280 -0.58 23.91 11.43
CA GLY A 280 -0.46 25.24 10.85
C GLY A 280 0.86 25.47 10.08
N LEU A 281 1.38 24.40 9.47
CA LEU A 281 2.64 24.41 8.72
C LEU A 281 2.42 24.83 7.26
N ASP A 282 3.44 25.43 6.65
CA ASP A 282 3.50 25.56 5.19
C ASP A 282 3.89 24.22 4.54
N VAL A 283 3.92 24.16 3.21
CA VAL A 283 4.22 22.93 2.47
C VAL A 283 5.58 22.36 2.85
N GLN A 284 6.62 23.21 2.95
CA GLN A 284 7.96 22.75 3.32
C GLN A 284 7.98 22.21 4.75
N GLY A 285 7.40 22.93 5.70
CA GLY A 285 7.35 22.51 7.11
C GLY A 285 6.59 21.20 7.29
N ALA A 286 5.49 20.98 6.55
CA ALA A 286 4.74 19.73 6.60
C ALA A 286 5.51 18.55 5.97
N VAL A 287 6.18 18.78 4.83
CA VAL A 287 7.05 17.77 4.20
C VAL A 287 8.22 17.39 5.12
N ASP A 288 8.86 18.38 5.76
CA ASP A 288 9.94 18.14 6.73
C ASP A 288 9.44 17.34 7.94
N TYR A 289 8.26 17.70 8.47
CA TYR A 289 7.61 16.99 9.58
C TYR A 289 7.33 15.53 9.24
N VAL A 290 6.74 15.25 8.08
CA VAL A 290 6.48 13.87 7.62
C VAL A 290 7.79 13.12 7.38
N GLY A 291 8.81 13.78 6.83
CA GLY A 291 10.16 13.22 6.69
C GLY A 291 10.78 12.79 8.02
N ASP A 292 10.63 13.60 9.06
CA ASP A 292 11.10 13.28 10.41
C ASP A 292 10.30 12.14 11.05
N MET A 293 8.98 12.07 10.81
CA MET A 293 8.17 10.90 11.22
C MET A 293 8.67 9.62 10.59
N ILE A 294 8.95 9.62 9.28
CA ILE A 294 9.46 8.46 8.55
C ILE A 294 10.82 8.03 9.10
N ARG A 295 11.74 8.96 9.33
CA ARG A 295 13.05 8.68 9.93
C ARG A 295 12.92 7.99 11.29
N GLN A 296 12.10 8.54 12.18
CA GLN A 296 11.88 7.97 13.51
C GLN A 296 11.26 6.57 13.44
N ARG A 297 10.34 6.34 12.50
CA ARG A 297 9.70 5.04 12.31
C ARG A 297 10.65 3.99 11.75
N ILE A 298 11.57 4.37 10.86
CA ILE A 298 12.67 3.50 10.39
C ILE A 298 13.57 3.12 11.57
N ASP A 299 14.02 4.09 12.37
CA ASP A 299 14.88 3.82 13.54
C ASP A 299 14.18 2.86 14.52
N GLN A 300 12.89 3.09 14.79
CA GLN A 300 12.10 2.22 15.66
C GLN A 300 11.93 0.81 15.07
N TYR A 301 11.64 0.68 13.78
CA TYR A 301 11.51 -0.61 13.09
C TYR A 301 12.80 -1.43 13.21
N VAL A 302 13.96 -0.80 12.97
CA VAL A 302 15.26 -1.46 13.07
C VAL A 302 15.52 -1.96 14.49
N MET A 303 15.11 -1.21 15.51
CA MET A 303 15.23 -1.64 16.90
C MET A 303 14.28 -2.78 17.25
N GLU A 304 13.04 -2.72 16.80
CA GLU A 304 12.01 -3.76 17.01
C GLU A 304 12.42 -5.10 16.39
N LYS A 305 13.13 -5.10 15.27
CA LYS A 305 13.65 -6.33 14.62
C LYS A 305 14.53 -7.17 15.55
N TYR A 306 15.24 -6.56 16.51
CA TYR A 306 16.05 -7.29 17.49
C TYR A 306 15.23 -7.94 18.61
N CYS A 307 13.94 -7.62 18.72
CA CYS A 307 13.02 -8.13 19.72
C CYS A 307 12.12 -9.26 19.20
N VAL A 308 12.29 -9.66 17.92
CA VAL A 308 11.55 -10.79 17.34
C VAL A 308 11.86 -12.06 18.14
N PRO A 309 10.85 -12.76 18.68
CA PRO A 309 11.08 -13.97 19.46
C PRO A 309 11.50 -15.15 18.56
N SER A 310 11.80 -16.29 19.18
CA SER A 310 12.18 -17.51 18.48
C SER A 310 11.07 -18.55 18.61
N TRP A 311 10.73 -19.18 17.48
CA TRP A 311 9.82 -20.32 17.36
C TRP A 311 10.57 -21.60 16.97
N GLY A 312 11.91 -21.52 16.86
CA GLY A 312 12.79 -22.63 16.49
C GLY A 312 13.39 -22.43 15.10
N GLU A 313 14.55 -23.03 14.86
CA GLU A 313 15.44 -22.73 13.72
C GLU A 313 14.74 -22.71 12.35
N GLU A 314 13.82 -23.64 12.09
CA GLU A 314 13.10 -23.73 10.83
C GLU A 314 12.08 -22.59 10.63
N VAL A 315 11.32 -22.25 11.67
CA VAL A 315 10.34 -21.15 11.62
C VAL A 315 11.08 -19.82 11.62
N ASP A 316 12.11 -19.66 12.45
CA ASP A 316 12.92 -18.44 12.55
C ASP A 316 13.55 -18.08 11.20
N ALA A 317 14.02 -19.07 10.43
CA ALA A 317 14.56 -18.84 9.09
C ALA A 317 13.50 -18.32 8.09
N GLN A 318 12.24 -18.74 8.23
CA GLN A 318 11.13 -18.25 7.41
C GLN A 318 10.67 -16.86 7.87
N VAL A 319 10.61 -16.62 9.19
CA VAL A 319 10.29 -15.30 9.76
C VAL A 319 11.31 -14.26 9.29
N ALA A 320 12.61 -14.59 9.32
CA ALA A 320 13.66 -13.69 8.83
C ALA A 320 13.41 -13.28 7.36
N LYS A 321 13.07 -14.25 6.49
CA LYS A 321 12.73 -13.98 5.08
C LYS A 321 11.46 -13.15 4.93
N TYR A 322 10.45 -13.39 5.76
CA TYR A 322 9.22 -12.60 5.76
C TYR A 322 9.51 -11.14 6.11
N VAL A 323 10.26 -10.90 7.18
CA VAL A 323 10.69 -9.57 7.61
C VAL A 323 11.54 -8.87 6.53
N GLU A 324 12.49 -9.57 5.92
CA GLU A 324 13.25 -9.03 4.77
C GLU A 324 12.34 -8.70 3.56
N GLY A 325 11.23 -9.42 3.38
CA GLY A 325 10.21 -9.11 2.38
C GLY A 325 9.47 -7.80 2.68
N LEU A 326 9.17 -7.52 3.95
CA LEU A 326 8.62 -6.22 4.38
C LEU A 326 9.61 -5.08 4.08
N GLU A 327 10.90 -5.30 4.37
CA GLU A 327 11.98 -4.34 4.09
C GLU A 327 12.15 -4.10 2.58
N SER A 328 12.04 -5.16 1.77
CA SER A 328 12.07 -5.08 0.30
C SER A 328 10.92 -4.23 -0.24
N TRP A 329 9.74 -4.34 0.36
CA TRP A 329 8.59 -3.49 0.05
C TRP A 329 8.85 -2.02 0.34
N VAL A 330 9.41 -1.70 1.52
CA VAL A 330 9.74 -0.32 1.89
C VAL A 330 10.72 0.28 0.89
N ILE A 331 11.90 -0.33 0.70
CA ILE A 331 12.92 0.24 -0.19
C ILE A 331 12.48 0.25 -1.64
N GLY A 332 11.71 -0.76 -2.06
CA GLY A 332 11.17 -0.85 -3.42
C GLY A 332 10.25 0.32 -3.75
N VAL A 333 9.32 0.68 -2.86
CA VAL A 333 8.44 1.85 -3.04
C VAL A 333 9.24 3.15 -3.06
N LEU A 334 10.21 3.32 -2.16
CA LEU A 334 11.03 4.54 -2.12
C LEU A 334 11.74 4.79 -3.46
N HIS A 335 12.34 3.75 -4.05
CA HIS A 335 13.00 3.86 -5.36
C HIS A 335 12.01 3.99 -6.52
N TRP A 336 10.96 3.17 -6.53
CA TRP A 336 9.96 3.15 -7.60
C TRP A 336 9.21 4.48 -7.75
N SER A 337 8.96 5.20 -6.65
CA SER A 337 8.32 6.52 -6.68
C SER A 337 9.09 7.54 -7.54
N PHE A 338 10.42 7.38 -7.65
CA PHE A 338 11.25 8.18 -8.56
C PHE A 338 11.56 7.49 -9.88
N ASP A 339 11.57 6.15 -9.95
CA ASP A 339 11.91 5.41 -11.18
C ASP A 339 10.71 5.25 -12.14
N SER A 340 9.52 5.61 -11.69
CA SER A 340 8.29 5.71 -12.50
C SER A 340 7.90 7.17 -12.75
N GLU A 341 7.02 7.40 -13.72
CA GLU A 341 6.46 8.75 -13.95
C GLU A 341 5.20 9.02 -13.11
N ARG A 342 4.82 8.11 -12.19
CA ARG A 342 3.52 8.17 -11.49
C ARG A 342 3.31 9.48 -10.71
N TYR A 343 4.34 9.96 -10.02
CA TYR A 343 4.23 11.14 -9.15
C TYR A 343 4.91 12.39 -9.72
N PHE A 344 6.03 12.20 -10.41
CA PHE A 344 6.89 13.30 -10.86
C PHE A 344 6.90 13.49 -12.38
N GLY A 345 6.07 12.73 -13.11
CA GLY A 345 5.95 12.85 -14.56
C GLY A 345 7.30 12.72 -15.27
N ALA A 346 7.50 13.52 -16.32
CA ALA A 346 8.73 13.52 -17.10
C ALA A 346 9.96 14.08 -16.33
N GLU A 347 9.75 14.75 -15.20
CA GLU A 347 10.82 15.37 -14.39
C GLU A 347 11.39 14.41 -13.33
N HIS A 348 10.87 13.18 -13.24
CA HIS A 348 11.19 12.21 -12.20
C HIS A 348 12.70 11.99 -11.96
N GLU A 349 13.52 11.87 -13.01
CA GLU A 349 14.99 11.71 -12.88
C GLU A 349 15.67 12.96 -12.30
N GLN A 350 15.18 14.15 -12.68
CA GLN A 350 15.75 15.40 -12.21
C GLN A 350 15.39 15.62 -10.74
N ILE A 351 14.11 15.38 -10.39
CA ILE A 351 13.58 15.45 -9.02
C ILE A 351 14.27 14.41 -8.13
N LYS A 352 14.55 13.21 -8.61
CA LYS A 352 15.33 12.20 -7.85
C LYS A 352 16.71 12.72 -7.44
N LYS A 353 17.31 13.59 -8.27
CA LYS A 353 18.67 14.09 -8.07
C LYS A 353 18.72 15.34 -7.20
N ASP A 354 17.85 16.32 -7.43
CA ASP A 354 17.85 17.59 -6.69
C ASP A 354 16.88 17.61 -5.52
N ARG A 355 15.89 16.70 -5.53
CA ARG A 355 14.78 16.58 -4.56
C ARG A 355 13.87 17.80 -4.55
N ILE A 356 13.90 18.66 -5.56
CA ILE A 356 13.11 19.90 -5.60
C ILE A 356 11.86 19.65 -6.43
N VAL A 357 10.69 19.82 -5.81
CA VAL A 357 9.40 19.68 -6.45
C VAL A 357 8.75 21.05 -6.61
N THR A 358 8.24 21.30 -7.80
CA THR A 358 7.47 22.51 -8.10
C THR A 358 5.98 22.25 -7.93
N LEU A 359 5.31 23.04 -7.09
CA LEU A 359 3.91 22.83 -6.74
C LEU A 359 3.01 22.98 -7.98
N LEU A 360 2.17 21.98 -8.22
CA LEU A 360 1.17 22.00 -9.28
C LEU A 360 0.03 22.95 -8.92
N PRO A 361 -0.54 23.68 -9.88
CA PRO A 361 -1.74 24.47 -9.63
C PRO A 361 -2.93 23.54 -9.30
N VAL A 362 -3.81 24.00 -8.41
CA VAL A 362 -5.06 23.29 -8.12
C VAL A 362 -5.97 23.32 -9.35
N ASP A 363 -6.39 22.15 -9.81
CA ASP A 363 -7.39 21.99 -10.86
C ASP A 363 -8.78 22.32 -10.30
N THR A 364 -9.18 23.57 -10.49
CA THR A 364 -10.49 24.06 -10.05
C THR A 364 -11.69 23.32 -10.67
N SER A 365 -11.48 22.53 -11.75
CA SER A 365 -12.56 21.73 -12.34
C SER A 365 -12.87 20.45 -11.55
N MET A 366 -11.97 20.05 -10.65
CA MET A 366 -12.10 18.88 -9.78
C MET A 366 -12.61 19.23 -8.37
N LEU A 367 -12.75 20.52 -8.04
CA LEU A 367 -13.30 20.94 -6.76
C LEU A 367 -14.83 20.79 -6.73
N PRO A 368 -15.42 20.43 -5.58
CA PRO A 368 -16.86 20.44 -5.43
C PRO A 368 -17.40 21.86 -5.68
N PRO A 369 -18.59 22.00 -6.31
CA PRO A 369 -19.16 23.31 -6.59
C PRO A 369 -19.44 24.05 -5.27
N PRO A 370 -19.10 25.35 -5.17
CA PRO A 370 -19.50 26.14 -4.01
C PRO A 370 -21.03 26.19 -3.98
N ASP A 371 -21.65 25.81 -2.86
CA ASP A 371 -23.11 25.68 -2.60
C ASP A 371 -23.81 24.35 -2.96
N SER A 372 -23.17 23.18 -2.85
CA SER A 372 -23.95 21.97 -2.56
C SER A 372 -24.25 21.92 -1.05
N THR A 373 -25.39 22.50 -0.64
CA THR A 373 -25.99 22.18 0.65
C THR A 373 -26.15 20.67 0.72
N VAL A 374 -25.34 20.01 1.55
CA VAL A 374 -25.53 18.62 1.93
C VAL A 374 -26.92 18.57 2.56
N VAL A 375 -27.85 17.90 1.88
CA VAL A 375 -29.08 17.46 2.53
C VAL A 375 -28.61 16.41 3.51
N GLU A 376 -28.58 16.75 4.80
CA GLU A 376 -28.42 15.80 5.89
C GLU A 376 -29.58 14.82 5.82
N ASP A 377 -29.44 13.76 5.01
CA ASP A 377 -30.18 12.54 5.26
C ASP A 377 -29.54 11.93 6.51
N ASP A 378 -30.15 12.19 7.67
CA ASP A 378 -29.91 11.49 8.93
C ASP A 378 -30.05 9.98 8.67
N VAL A 379 -28.94 9.32 8.34
CA VAL A 379 -28.84 7.87 8.37
C VAL A 379 -28.31 7.52 9.76
N PRO A 380 -29.13 6.93 10.65
CA PRO A 380 -28.67 6.56 11.98
C PRO A 380 -27.50 5.57 11.85
N GLU A 381 -26.39 5.82 12.58
CA GLU A 381 -25.21 4.95 12.63
C GLU A 381 -25.56 3.49 12.96
N ASP A 382 -26.69 3.26 13.62
CA ASP A 382 -27.17 1.95 14.07
C ASP A 382 -27.88 1.10 12.99
N GLU A 383 -28.13 1.62 11.78
CA GLU A 383 -28.67 0.83 10.65
C GLU A 383 -27.60 0.33 9.66
N LEU A 384 -26.34 0.72 9.82
CA LEU A 384 -25.24 0.37 8.89
C LEU A 384 -24.72 -1.07 9.06
N PHE A 385 -25.09 -1.76 10.14
CA PHE A 385 -24.67 -3.13 10.43
C PHE A 385 -25.77 -3.94 11.11
N GLN A 386 -26.86 -4.23 10.39
CA GLN A 386 -27.66 -5.42 10.74
C GLN A 386 -26.94 -6.66 10.20
N GLU A 387 -26.53 -7.56 11.09
CA GLU A 387 -26.30 -8.95 10.72
C GLU A 387 -27.56 -9.46 10.01
N GLU A 388 -27.50 -9.65 8.68
CA GLU A 388 -28.52 -10.43 7.98
C GLU A 388 -28.49 -11.86 8.51
N LYS A 389 -29.33 -12.12 9.51
CA LYS A 389 -29.71 -13.47 9.91
C LYS A 389 -30.58 -14.08 8.81
N GLU A 390 -30.14 -15.27 8.38
CA GLU A 390 -30.88 -16.29 7.63
C GLU A 390 -31.40 -15.90 6.24
N VAL A 391 -30.55 -16.08 5.23
CA VAL A 391 -31.05 -16.54 3.92
C VAL A 391 -31.32 -18.04 4.05
N ALA A 392 -32.61 -18.41 3.94
CA ALA A 392 -33.06 -19.80 3.93
C ALA A 392 -32.31 -20.63 2.87
N PRO A 393 -31.99 -21.91 3.14
CA PRO A 393 -31.24 -22.73 2.20
C PRO A 393 -32.05 -22.89 0.92
N VAL A 394 -31.45 -22.51 -0.20
CA VAL A 394 -31.90 -22.93 -1.53
C VAL A 394 -31.80 -24.44 -1.57
N VAL A 395 -32.95 -25.10 -1.54
CA VAL A 395 -33.06 -26.55 -1.75
C VAL A 395 -32.60 -26.83 -3.17
N LEU A 396 -31.36 -27.32 -3.31
CA LEU A 396 -30.92 -28.00 -4.52
C LEU A 396 -31.72 -29.30 -4.61
N GLU A 397 -32.63 -29.39 -5.59
CA GLU A 397 -33.23 -30.64 -5.99
C GLU A 397 -32.12 -31.63 -6.32
N ALA A 398 -32.05 -32.70 -5.52
CA ALA A 398 -31.10 -33.78 -5.69
C ALA A 398 -31.30 -34.43 -7.07
N ALA A 399 -30.30 -34.34 -7.93
CA ALA A 399 -30.20 -35.19 -9.10
C ALA A 399 -30.13 -36.66 -8.63
N SER A 400 -31.09 -37.47 -9.10
CA SER A 400 -31.19 -38.90 -8.83
C SER A 400 -29.86 -39.64 -9.07
N PRO A 401 -29.45 -40.56 -8.17
CA PRO A 401 -28.23 -41.34 -8.37
C PRO A 401 -28.40 -42.36 -9.51
N ALA A 402 -27.44 -42.37 -10.44
CA ALA A 402 -27.27 -43.46 -11.39
C ALA A 402 -26.88 -44.76 -10.65
N PRO A 403 -27.33 -45.94 -11.11
CA PRO A 403 -27.19 -47.19 -10.36
C PRO A 403 -25.75 -47.71 -10.34
N SER A 404 -25.33 -48.20 -9.17
CA SER A 404 -24.07 -48.92 -8.96
C SER A 404 -24.04 -50.25 -9.72
N PRO A 405 -22.92 -50.63 -10.36
CA PRO A 405 -22.76 -51.97 -10.91
C PRO A 405 -22.41 -52.99 -9.82
N MET A 406 -22.99 -54.17 -9.97
CA MET A 406 -22.91 -55.34 -9.10
C MET A 406 -21.48 -55.86 -8.90
N VAL A 407 -21.22 -56.29 -7.66
CA VAL A 407 -20.10 -57.11 -7.22
C VAL A 407 -20.23 -58.53 -7.79
N VAL A 408 -19.16 -59.04 -8.40
CA VAL A 408 -18.89 -60.49 -8.57
C VAL A 408 -17.51 -60.76 -7.99
N ALA A 409 -17.44 -61.77 -7.13
CA ALA A 409 -16.28 -62.15 -6.33
C ALA A 409 -15.31 -63.10 -7.06
N ASP A 410 -14.07 -63.06 -6.55
CA ASP A 410 -12.98 -64.05 -6.53
C ASP A 410 -12.37 -64.57 -7.84
N GLU A 411 -11.07 -64.32 -8.01
CA GLU A 411 -10.02 -65.35 -7.81
C GLU A 411 -8.59 -64.75 -7.82
N LYS A 412 -7.79 -65.10 -6.80
CA LYS A 412 -6.31 -65.01 -6.75
C LYS A 412 -5.71 -66.08 -7.69
N PRO A 413 -4.47 -65.94 -8.26
CA PRO A 413 -3.27 -66.15 -7.44
C PRO A 413 -1.91 -65.53 -7.89
N THR A 414 -0.98 -65.56 -6.93
CA THR A 414 0.49 -65.79 -7.04
C THR A 414 1.46 -64.73 -7.58
N SER A 415 2.32 -64.23 -6.67
CA SER A 415 3.73 -63.87 -6.92
C SER A 415 4.62 -65.12 -7.11
N PRO A 416 5.82 -65.00 -7.73
CA PRO A 416 7.02 -65.08 -6.89
C PRO A 416 8.25 -64.24 -7.34
N SER A 417 9.03 -63.86 -6.31
CA SER A 417 10.50 -63.93 -6.17
C SER A 417 11.46 -62.93 -6.84
N TRP A 418 12.16 -62.23 -5.94
CA TRP A 418 13.52 -61.66 -5.98
C TRP A 418 14.58 -62.42 -6.78
N SER A 419 15.52 -61.68 -7.41
CA SER A 419 16.99 -61.79 -7.20
C SER A 419 17.84 -60.93 -8.16
N SER A 420 18.90 -60.31 -7.59
CA SER A 420 20.17 -59.86 -8.20
C SER A 420 20.12 -58.68 -9.20
N LEU A 421 20.91 -57.60 -9.10
CA LEU A 421 22.39 -57.55 -9.07
C LEU A 421 22.91 -56.20 -8.50
N LEU A 422 23.87 -56.26 -7.58
CA LEU A 422 24.95 -55.26 -7.37
C LEU A 422 26.14 -55.63 -8.29
N PRO A 423 27.03 -54.69 -8.66
CA PRO A 423 28.29 -54.43 -7.93
C PRO A 423 28.63 -52.92 -7.83
N SER A 424 29.04 -52.34 -6.69
CA SER A 424 30.33 -52.37 -5.95
C SER A 424 31.46 -51.44 -6.45
N SER A 425 32.13 -50.82 -5.46
CA SER A 425 33.45 -50.14 -5.42
C SER A 425 33.44 -48.60 -5.59
N THR A 426 33.59 -47.78 -4.53
CA THR A 426 34.73 -47.42 -3.64
C THR A 426 35.75 -46.43 -4.23
N SER A 427 35.91 -45.26 -3.59
CA SER A 427 37.16 -44.71 -3.00
C SER A 427 37.06 -43.17 -2.90
N THR A 428 36.92 -42.60 -1.70
CA THR A 428 37.98 -41.95 -0.88
C THR A 428 38.41 -40.57 -1.36
N TYR A 429 38.11 -39.52 -0.59
CA TYR A 429 39.07 -38.47 -0.20
C TYR A 429 38.55 -37.75 1.06
N LEU A 430 39.28 -37.95 2.16
CA LEU A 430 39.34 -37.08 3.33
C LEU A 430 40.75 -36.47 3.27
N THR A 431 40.93 -35.16 3.56
CA THR A 431 42.08 -34.58 4.31
C THR A 431 42.01 -33.04 4.33
N VAL A 432 41.72 -32.52 5.53
CA VAL A 432 42.40 -31.44 6.28
C VAL A 432 42.56 -30.04 5.67
N ALA A 433 41.97 -29.04 6.35
CA ALA A 433 42.67 -27.82 6.75
C ALA A 433 42.02 -27.18 7.99
N THR A 434 42.74 -27.17 9.11
CA THR A 434 42.46 -26.45 10.35
C THR A 434 43.64 -25.52 10.59
N VAL A 435 43.45 -24.18 10.66
CA VAL A 435 44.43 -23.23 11.22
C VAL A 435 43.73 -21.98 11.80
N LEU A 436 43.68 -21.95 13.14
CA LEU A 436 43.98 -20.86 14.11
C LEU A 436 43.19 -19.52 14.15
N PHE A 437 42.32 -19.45 15.18
CA PHE A 437 42.09 -18.43 16.25
C PHE A 437 43.07 -17.23 16.41
N PRO A 438 42.65 -16.07 16.99
CA PRO A 438 42.37 -15.97 18.45
C PRO A 438 41.17 -15.11 18.93
N PRO A 439 40.78 -15.28 20.22
CA PRO A 439 39.56 -14.73 20.83
C PRO A 439 39.83 -13.44 21.63
N MET A 440 38.79 -12.64 21.89
CA MET A 440 38.80 -11.67 23.00
C MET A 440 37.51 -11.75 23.83
N LEU A 441 37.72 -12.29 25.04
CA LEU A 441 37.27 -11.79 26.35
C LEU A 441 35.78 -11.53 26.60
N ALA A 442 35.20 -12.48 27.34
CA ALA A 442 34.09 -12.27 28.24
C ALA A 442 34.51 -11.45 29.48
N VAL A 443 33.66 -10.49 29.86
CA VAL A 443 33.53 -9.92 31.22
C VAL A 443 32.01 -9.78 31.45
N SER A 444 31.36 -10.76 32.06
CA SER A 444 30.94 -10.77 33.48
C SER A 444 30.17 -9.51 33.91
N LEU A 445 28.86 -9.61 34.09
CA LEU A 445 28.24 -9.73 35.42
C LEU A 445 26.71 -9.71 35.34
N ARG A 446 26.12 -10.70 36.02
CA ARG A 446 24.73 -10.74 36.44
C ARG A 446 24.42 -9.55 37.34
N PHE A 447 23.26 -8.92 37.17
CA PHE A 447 22.48 -8.43 38.29
C PHE A 447 21.00 -8.81 38.07
N PHE A 448 20.51 -9.59 39.03
CA PHE A 448 19.12 -9.91 39.27
C PHE A 448 18.46 -8.73 40.02
N ASP A 449 17.12 -8.77 39.98
CA ASP A 449 16.15 -8.13 40.88
C ASP A 449 15.76 -6.68 40.62
N LEU A 450 14.50 -6.51 40.17
CA LEU A 450 13.43 -5.99 41.03
C LEU A 450 12.04 -6.28 40.43
N CYS A 451 11.33 -7.19 41.10
CA CYS A 451 9.88 -7.50 41.10
C CYS A 451 9.23 -8.18 39.89
#